data_AF-A0A9N8YT67-F1
#
_entry.id   AF-A0A9N8YT67-F1
#
_cell.length_a   1.000
_cell.length_b   1.000
_cell.length_c   1.000
_cell.angle_alpha   90.00
_cell.angle_beta   90.00
_cell.angle_gamma   90.00
#
_symmetry.space_group_name_H-M   'P 1'
#
loop_
_entity.id
_entity.type
_entity.pdbx_description
1 polymer ?
#
loop_
_entity_poly.entity_id
_entity_poly.type
_entity_poly.pdbx_seq_one_letter_code
_entity_poly.pdbx_strand_id
1 'polypeptide(L)'
;MITITERNGQLFITIPRLYAIEQPLEPIDSVVYEGYGTINNFWLFRNVCEKRLKQLKLTCQDVSKFASCLWKDVPNHVKITLKEYSEKIAKAKPKTLKFKPYDHSKSSKCRPPKKIQNKPIETNSVEFAVITTMLLKRHTDDLWIHQENQTGEYFQEKLNELENH
;
A
#
# COMPACT_ATOMS: atom_id res chain seq x y z
N MET A 1 1.83 15.70 -4.75
CA MET A 1 0.41 15.46 -4.40
C MET A 1 0.10 13.98 -4.62
N ILE A 2 -0.74 13.35 -3.78
CA ILE A 2 -1.16 11.95 -4.00
C ILE A 2 -2.16 11.93 -5.15
N THR A 3 -1.92 11.08 -6.15
CA THR A 3 -2.74 10.99 -7.37
C THR A 3 -3.06 9.55 -7.71
N ILE A 4 -4.12 9.36 -8.50
CA ILE A 4 -4.51 8.07 -9.07
C ILE A 4 -4.66 8.23 -10.57
N THR A 5 -4.14 7.28 -11.35
CA THR A 5 -4.23 7.24 -12.80
C THR A 5 -4.73 5.88 -13.25
N GLU A 6 -5.41 5.84 -14.40
CA GLU A 6 -5.86 4.59 -15.01
C GLU A 6 -5.08 4.37 -16.32
N ARG A 7 -4.51 3.18 -16.48
CA ARG A 7 -3.87 2.75 -17.74
C ARG A 7 -4.32 1.32 -18.03
N ASN A 8 -4.85 1.09 -19.23
CA ASN A 8 -5.29 -0.24 -19.69
C ASN A 8 -6.29 -0.93 -18.73
N GLY A 9 -7.19 -0.17 -18.10
CA GLY A 9 -8.16 -0.71 -17.13
C GLY A 9 -7.58 -1.05 -15.75
N GLN A 10 -6.29 -0.76 -15.51
CA GLN A 10 -5.64 -0.91 -14.22
C GLN A 10 -5.42 0.45 -13.57
N LEU A 11 -5.70 0.53 -12.27
CA LEU A 11 -5.49 1.75 -11.49
C LEU A 11 -4.10 1.76 -10.87
N PHE A 12 -3.43 2.91 -10.93
CA PHE A 12 -2.11 3.17 -10.41
C PHE A 12 -2.16 4.32 -9.40
N ILE A 13 -1.60 4.13 -8.21
CA ILE A 13 -1.53 5.17 -7.18
C ILE A 13 -0.11 5.70 -7.08
N THR A 14 0.02 7.02 -7.07
CA THR A 14 1.29 7.69 -6.77
C THR A 14 1.23 8.34 -5.39
N ILE A 15 2.11 7.92 -4.49
CA ILE A 15 2.29 8.47 -3.14
C ILE A 15 3.72 9.03 -3.04
N PRO A 16 3.92 10.33 -3.34
CA PRO A 16 5.26 10.91 -3.38
C PRO A 16 6.03 10.78 -2.06
N ARG A 17 5.34 10.93 -0.92
CA ARG A 17 5.96 10.82 0.42
C ARG A 17 6.53 9.43 0.75
N LEU A 18 6.08 8.39 0.04
CA LEU A 18 6.60 7.03 0.19
C LEU A 18 7.51 6.62 -0.97
N TYR A 19 7.82 7.55 -1.90
CA TYR A 19 8.47 7.22 -3.17
C TYR A 19 7.78 6.04 -3.87
N ALA A 20 6.45 5.96 -3.73
CA ALA A 20 5.63 4.96 -4.37
C ALA A 20 5.09 5.61 -5.64
N ILE A 21 5.84 5.46 -6.73
CA ILE A 21 5.47 5.98 -8.04
C ILE A 21 4.73 4.88 -8.79
N GLU A 22 3.58 5.23 -9.37
CA GLU A 22 2.77 4.36 -10.23
C GLU A 22 2.58 2.94 -9.66
N GLN A 23 2.19 2.84 -8.39
CA GLN A 23 1.97 1.55 -7.76
C GLN A 23 0.66 0.95 -8.24
N PRO A 24 0.67 -0.24 -8.88
CA PRO A 24 -0.55 -0.86 -9.37
C PRO A 24 -1.43 -1.32 -8.21
N LEU A 25 -2.71 -1.02 -8.32
CA LEU A 25 -3.73 -1.75 -7.59
C LEU A 25 -3.89 -3.14 -8.19
N GLU A 26 -4.09 -4.11 -7.31
CA GLU A 26 -4.39 -5.48 -7.71
C GLU A 26 -5.67 -5.50 -8.55
N PRO A 27 -5.73 -6.32 -9.62
CA PRO A 27 -6.93 -6.45 -10.42
C PRO A 27 -8.10 -7.00 -9.58
N ILE A 28 -9.33 -6.69 -9.96
CA ILE A 28 -10.55 -7.04 -9.22
C ILE A 28 -10.63 -8.56 -8.93
N ASP A 29 -10.15 -9.38 -9.86
CA ASP A 29 -10.19 -10.83 -9.75
C ASP A 29 -9.06 -11.42 -8.90
N SER A 30 -8.14 -10.59 -8.39
CA SER A 30 -6.98 -11.04 -7.62
C SER A 30 -7.38 -11.84 -6.38
N VAL A 31 -6.69 -12.96 -6.17
CA VAL A 31 -6.83 -13.84 -4.98
C VAL A 31 -6.54 -13.08 -3.69
N VAL A 32 -5.77 -11.98 -3.78
CA VAL A 32 -5.47 -11.08 -2.66
C VAL A 32 -6.74 -10.59 -1.97
N TYR A 33 -7.88 -10.50 -2.67
CA TYR A 33 -9.13 -10.01 -2.09
C TYR A 33 -10.00 -11.08 -1.42
N GLU A 34 -9.75 -12.37 -1.65
CA GLU A 34 -10.60 -13.46 -1.12
C GLU A 34 -10.43 -13.69 0.39
N GLY A 35 -9.25 -13.39 0.93
CA GLY A 35 -8.94 -13.58 2.34
C GLY A 35 -9.40 -12.46 3.27
N TYR A 36 -9.85 -11.32 2.73
CA TYR A 36 -10.15 -10.15 3.56
C TYR A 36 -11.64 -10.02 3.83
N GLY A 37 -11.95 -9.81 5.12
CA GLY A 37 -13.28 -9.44 5.59
C GLY A 37 -13.73 -8.17 4.87
N THR A 38 -13.31 -6.98 5.26
CA THR A 38 -13.83 -5.73 4.67
C THR A 38 -12.80 -5.03 3.80
N ILE A 39 -13.08 -4.96 2.50
CA ILE A 39 -12.32 -4.15 1.55
C ILE A 39 -13.02 -2.80 1.43
N ASN A 40 -12.37 -1.74 1.90
CA ASN A 40 -12.81 -0.37 1.74
C ASN A 40 -11.69 0.47 1.11
N ASN A 41 -11.99 1.72 0.76
CA ASN A 41 -11.03 2.63 0.14
C ASN A 41 -9.75 2.81 0.96
N PHE A 42 -9.85 2.93 2.28
CA PHE A 42 -8.67 3.04 3.15
C PHE A 42 -7.85 1.76 3.18
N TRP A 43 -8.48 0.59 3.17
CA TRP A 43 -7.79 -0.70 3.15
C TRP A 43 -6.99 -0.86 1.84
N LEU A 44 -7.55 -0.47 0.70
CA LEU A 44 -6.84 -0.46 -0.58
C LEU A 44 -5.60 0.43 -0.52
N PHE A 45 -5.75 1.65 0.00
CA PHE A 45 -4.64 2.58 0.19
C PHE A 45 -3.57 2.02 1.13
N ARG A 46 -3.98 1.47 2.28
CA ARG A 46 -3.10 0.84 3.25
C ARG A 46 -2.33 -0.34 2.64
N ASN A 47 -2.97 -1.14 1.79
CA ASN A 47 -2.32 -2.26 1.12
C ASN A 47 -1.20 -1.78 0.16
N VAL A 48 -1.42 -0.66 -0.54
CA VAL A 48 -0.37 -0.03 -1.36
C VAL A 48 0.79 0.46 -0.49
N CYS A 49 0.49 1.11 0.64
CA CYS A 49 1.52 1.49 1.62
C CYS A 49 2.27 0.26 2.17
N GLU A 50 1.56 -0.82 2.50
CA GLU A 50 2.12 -2.06 3.02
C GLU A 50 3.12 -2.69 2.05
N LYS A 51 2.77 -2.76 0.76
CA LYS A 51 3.68 -3.25 -0.29
C LYS A 51 4.97 -2.45 -0.35
N ARG A 52 4.88 -1.11 -0.28
CA ARG A 52 6.07 -0.25 -0.32
C ARG A 52 6.91 -0.37 0.96
N LEU A 53 6.25 -0.53 2.10
CA LEU A 53 6.89 -0.59 3.42
C LEU A 53 7.34 -2.02 3.81
N LYS A 54 6.99 -3.05 3.04
CA LYS A 54 7.29 -4.46 3.35
C LYS A 54 8.78 -4.70 3.61
N GLN A 55 9.65 -4.00 2.89
CA GLN A 55 11.10 -4.14 3.00
C GLN A 55 11.70 -3.50 4.26
N LEU A 56 10.93 -2.71 5.01
CA LEU A 56 11.34 -2.09 6.27
C LEU A 56 11.03 -2.97 7.49
N LYS A 57 10.47 -4.18 7.28
CA LYS A 57 10.07 -5.12 8.34
C LYS A 57 9.19 -4.48 9.42
N LEU A 58 8.38 -3.49 9.03
CA LEU A 58 7.45 -2.81 9.93
C LEU A 58 6.29 -3.74 10.34
N THR A 59 5.75 -3.51 11.53
CA THR A 59 4.56 -4.26 11.96
C THR A 59 3.33 -3.76 11.20
N CYS A 60 2.29 -4.60 11.12
CA CYS A 60 1.01 -4.23 10.52
C CYS A 60 0.37 -3.00 11.21
N GLN A 61 0.63 -2.81 12.51
CA GLN A 61 0.16 -1.64 13.26
C GLN A 61 0.87 -0.37 12.80
N ASP A 62 2.18 -0.43 12.60
CA ASP A 62 2.96 0.73 12.14
C ASP A 62 2.54 1.14 10.74
N VAL A 63 2.44 0.19 9.80
CA VAL A 63 1.92 0.44 8.46
C VAL A 63 0.54 1.11 8.51
N SER A 64 -0.34 0.66 9.40
CA SER A 64 -1.68 1.23 9.56
C SER A 64 -1.64 2.67 10.10
N LYS A 65 -0.75 2.97 11.07
CA LYS A 65 -0.52 4.34 11.56
C LYS A 65 0.02 5.25 10.45
N PHE A 66 1.03 4.78 9.71
CA PHE A 66 1.61 5.50 8.58
C PHE A 66 0.58 5.81 7.49
N ALA A 67 -0.20 4.80 7.09
CA ALA A 67 -1.26 4.96 6.12
C ALA A 67 -2.32 5.95 6.62
N SER A 68 -2.70 5.89 7.90
CA SER A 68 -3.66 6.82 8.49
C SER A 68 -3.17 8.27 8.47
N CYS A 69 -1.90 8.51 8.76
CA CYS A 69 -1.29 9.84 8.68
C CYS A 69 -1.30 10.38 7.25
N LEU A 70 -0.91 9.56 6.28
CA LEU A 70 -0.93 9.93 4.86
C LEU A 70 -2.36 10.14 4.33
N TRP A 71 -3.32 9.38 4.84
CA TRP A 71 -4.73 9.44 4.41
C TRP A 71 -5.39 10.79 4.62
N LYS A 72 -4.94 11.55 5.62
CA LYS A 72 -5.38 12.92 5.88
C LYS A 72 -5.07 13.84 4.70
N ASP A 73 -3.93 13.63 4.06
CA ASP A 73 -3.43 14.42 2.93
C ASP A 73 -3.90 13.88 1.57
N VAL A 74 -4.63 12.76 1.54
CA VAL A 74 -5.16 12.18 0.30
C VAL A 74 -6.31 13.05 -0.23
N PRO A 75 -6.23 13.53 -1.48
CA PRO A 75 -7.32 14.30 -2.09
C PRO A 75 -8.64 13.55 -2.19
N ASN A 76 -9.76 14.27 -2.14
CA ASN A 76 -11.09 13.67 -2.18
C ASN A 76 -11.34 12.85 -3.46
N HIS A 77 -10.86 13.29 -4.63
CA HIS A 77 -11.02 12.54 -5.87
C HIS A 77 -10.39 11.13 -5.76
N VAL A 78 -9.19 11.00 -5.20
CA VAL A 78 -8.53 9.70 -4.97
C VAL A 78 -9.36 8.84 -4.02
N LYS A 79 -9.90 9.43 -2.94
CA LYS A 79 -10.76 8.72 -1.98
C LYS A 79 -12.04 8.18 -2.63
N ILE A 80 -12.61 8.93 -3.57
CA ILE A 80 -13.80 8.56 -4.34
C ILE A 80 -13.47 7.42 -5.31
N THR A 81 -12.40 7.55 -6.10
CA THR A 81 -11.99 6.48 -7.05
C THR A 81 -11.69 5.18 -6.32
N LEU A 82 -11.01 5.23 -5.17
CA LEU A 82 -10.76 4.05 -4.35
C LEU A 82 -12.03 3.46 -3.75
N LYS A 83 -13.02 4.31 -3.43
CA LYS A 83 -14.32 3.86 -2.93
C LYS A 83 -15.07 3.09 -4.02
N GLU A 84 -15.19 3.67 -5.20
CA GLU A 84 -15.81 3.02 -6.36
C GLU A 84 -15.11 1.70 -6.70
N TYR A 85 -13.78 1.67 -6.64
CA TYR A 85 -13.02 0.44 -6.85
C TYR A 85 -13.30 -0.62 -5.78
N SER A 86 -13.34 -0.24 -4.50
CA SER A 86 -13.68 -1.19 -3.42
C SER A 86 -15.10 -1.73 -3.54
N GLU A 87 -16.05 -0.92 -4.02
CA GLU A 87 -17.42 -1.34 -4.29
C GLU A 87 -17.51 -2.32 -5.47
N LYS A 88 -16.73 -2.09 -6.54
CA LYS A 88 -16.61 -3.04 -7.67
C LYS A 88 -16.08 -4.39 -7.19
N ILE A 89 -15.05 -4.41 -6.34
CA ILE A 89 -14.52 -5.65 -5.75
C ILE A 89 -15.58 -6.34 -4.90
N ALA A 90 -16.30 -5.60 -4.05
CA ALA A 90 -17.34 -6.16 -3.20
C ALA A 90 -18.49 -6.79 -4.00
N LYS A 91 -18.82 -6.23 -5.16
CA LYS A 91 -19.82 -6.79 -6.10
C LYS A 91 -19.31 -8.05 -6.81
N ALA A 92 -18.04 -8.05 -7.23
CA ALA A 92 -17.43 -9.19 -7.93
C ALA A 92 -17.16 -10.38 -7.01
N LYS A 93 -16.78 -10.13 -5.76
CA LYS A 93 -16.50 -11.15 -4.74
C LYS A 93 -17.47 -11.02 -3.56
N PRO A 94 -18.76 -11.35 -3.76
CA PRO A 94 -19.75 -11.27 -2.69
C PRO A 94 -19.37 -12.24 -1.59
N LYS A 95 -19.38 -11.77 -0.34
CA LYS A 95 -19.13 -12.63 0.81
C LYS A 95 -20.25 -13.65 0.95
N THR A 96 -19.90 -14.93 0.93
CA THR A 96 -20.77 -15.95 1.51
C THR A 96 -20.71 -15.80 3.03
N LEU A 97 -21.74 -15.19 3.62
CA LEU A 97 -21.93 -15.20 5.07
C LEU A 97 -22.21 -16.64 5.50
N LYS A 98 -21.17 -17.31 6.02
CA LYS A 98 -21.36 -18.61 6.68
C LYS A 98 -21.97 -18.36 8.03
N PHE A 99 -23.29 -18.50 8.13
CA PHE A 99 -23.98 -18.56 9.42
C PHE A 99 -23.42 -19.76 10.20
N LYS A 100 -22.70 -19.50 11.29
CA LYS A 100 -22.37 -20.55 12.24
C LYS A 100 -23.63 -20.84 13.06
N PRO A 101 -24.01 -22.12 13.27
CA PRO A 101 -25.09 -22.47 14.18
C PRO A 101 -24.83 -21.83 15.54
N TYR A 102 -25.86 -21.19 16.11
CA TYR A 102 -25.75 -20.53 17.40
C TYR A 102 -25.55 -21.58 18.49
N ASP A 103 -24.35 -21.61 19.07
CA ASP A 103 -24.01 -22.53 20.15
C ASP A 103 -24.54 -21.94 21.48
N HIS A 104 -25.76 -22.35 21.86
CA HIS A 104 -26.41 -21.91 23.10
C HIS A 104 -25.61 -22.25 24.37
N SER A 105 -24.61 -23.15 24.31
CA SER A 105 -23.73 -23.48 25.45
C SER A 105 -22.67 -22.42 25.74
N LYS A 106 -22.36 -21.58 24.75
CA LYS A 106 -21.43 -20.45 24.88
C LYS A 106 -22.23 -19.17 24.98
N SER A 107 -22.92 -18.97 26.10
CA SER A 107 -23.36 -17.63 26.45
C SER A 107 -22.10 -16.75 26.61
N SER A 108 -21.77 -16.03 25.55
CA SER A 108 -20.67 -15.09 25.57
C SER A 108 -21.01 -14.07 26.64
N LYS A 109 -20.31 -14.12 27.78
CA LYS A 109 -20.33 -13.03 28.76
C LYS A 109 -20.14 -11.75 27.97
N CYS A 110 -21.19 -10.94 27.84
CA CYS A 110 -21.13 -9.67 27.13
C CYS A 110 -19.98 -8.89 27.72
N ARG A 111 -18.86 -8.79 26.99
CA ARG A 111 -17.76 -7.94 27.43
C ARG A 111 -18.32 -6.53 27.42
N PRO A 112 -18.21 -5.78 28.54
CA PRO A 112 -18.68 -4.42 28.57
C PRO A 112 -18.00 -3.65 27.44
N PRO A 113 -18.70 -2.72 26.77
CA PRO A 113 -18.12 -1.94 25.68
C PRO A 113 -16.88 -1.23 26.23
N LYS A 114 -15.70 -1.61 25.73
CA LYS A 114 -14.48 -0.86 26.01
C LYS A 114 -14.70 0.54 25.45
N LYS A 115 -14.80 1.54 26.34
CA LYS A 115 -14.77 2.96 25.96
C LYS A 115 -13.50 3.16 25.14
N ILE A 116 -13.66 3.35 23.83
CA ILE A 116 -12.58 3.74 22.95
C ILE A 116 -12.20 5.15 23.40
N GLN A 117 -11.17 5.25 24.22
CA GLN A 117 -10.53 6.53 24.46
C GLN A 117 -9.88 6.91 23.13
N ASN A 118 -10.45 7.90 22.45
CA ASN A 118 -9.83 8.57 21.31
C ASN A 118 -8.60 9.33 21.84
N LYS A 119 -7.54 8.60 22.22
CA LYS A 119 -6.23 9.23 22.32
C LYS A 119 -5.84 9.60 20.90
N PRO A 120 -5.48 10.86 20.62
CA PRO A 120 -4.87 11.18 19.34
C PRO A 120 -3.68 10.23 19.18
N ILE A 121 -3.68 9.48 18.09
CA ILE A 121 -2.50 8.72 17.69
C ILE A 121 -1.49 9.79 17.26
N GLU A 122 -0.76 10.32 18.23
CA GLU A 122 0.47 11.06 17.98
C GLU A 122 1.48 10.02 17.50
N THR A 123 1.47 9.73 16.20
CA THR A 123 2.70 9.25 15.57
C THR A 123 3.71 10.36 15.80
N ASN A 124 4.71 10.09 16.64
CA ASN A 124 5.84 10.98 16.82
C ASN A 124 6.35 11.37 15.43
N SER A 125 6.30 12.65 15.09
CA SER A 125 6.82 13.22 13.83
C SER A 125 8.21 12.65 13.48
N VAL A 126 8.99 12.36 14.52
CA VAL A 126 10.30 11.73 14.46
C VAL A 126 10.28 10.34 13.80
N GLU A 127 9.37 9.43 14.17
CA GLU A 127 9.28 8.10 13.55
C GLU A 127 8.95 8.20 12.06
N PHE A 128 8.09 9.16 11.70
CA PHE A 128 7.73 9.43 10.31
C PHE A 128 8.92 9.97 9.52
N ALA A 129 9.69 10.89 10.10
CA ALA A 129 10.92 11.42 9.52
C ALA A 129 11.99 10.34 9.35
N VAL A 130 12.16 9.43 10.33
CA VAL A 130 13.11 8.32 10.23
C VAL A 130 12.74 7.36 9.10
N ILE A 131 11.46 6.99 8.98
CA ILE A 131 11.04 6.07 7.92
C ILE A 131 11.13 6.71 6.54
N THR A 132 10.78 8.00 6.41
CA THR A 132 10.93 8.71 5.13
C THR A 132 12.38 8.92 4.72
N THR A 133 13.29 9.18 5.66
CA THR A 133 14.74 9.27 5.38
C THR A 133 15.33 7.91 4.98
N MET A 134 14.92 6.82 5.64
CA MET A 134 15.31 5.46 5.23
C MET A 134 14.84 5.12 3.82
N LEU A 135 13.61 5.47 3.46
CA LEU A 135 13.08 5.27 2.11
C LEU A 135 13.81 6.12 1.07
N LEU A 136 14.11 7.39 1.40
CA LEU A 136 14.84 8.29 0.51
C LEU A 136 16.24 7.76 0.22
N LYS A 137 17.00 7.36 1.26
CA LYS A 137 18.35 6.82 1.10
C LYS A 137 18.39 5.61 0.18
N ARG A 138 17.42 4.70 0.31
CA ARG A 138 17.33 3.55 -0.60
C ARG A 138 16.98 3.94 -2.02
N HIS A 139 16.04 4.86 -2.21
CA HIS A 139 15.69 5.32 -3.55
C HIS A 139 16.89 5.96 -4.26
N THR A 140 17.72 6.70 -3.53
CA THR A 140 18.97 7.23 -4.09
C THR A 140 19.97 6.14 -4.43
N ASP A 141 20.09 5.11 -3.59
CA ASP A 141 20.97 3.96 -3.87
C ASP A 141 20.51 3.20 -5.12
N ASP A 142 19.19 2.93 -5.25
CA ASP A 142 18.60 2.24 -6.41
C ASP A 142 18.83 3.04 -7.72
N LEU A 143 18.68 4.36 -7.68
CA LEU A 143 18.98 5.23 -8.82
C LEU A 143 20.46 5.19 -9.22
N TRP A 144 21.35 5.18 -8.22
CA TRP A 144 22.80 5.12 -8.45
C TRP A 144 23.19 3.80 -9.12
N ILE A 145 22.68 2.67 -8.60
CA ILE A 145 22.89 1.35 -9.19
C ILE A 145 22.39 1.29 -10.63
N HIS A 146 21.22 1.88 -10.91
CA HIS A 146 20.68 1.91 -12.27
C HIS A 146 21.58 2.70 -13.23
N GLN A 147 22.10 3.84 -12.79
CA GLN A 147 23.01 4.66 -13.58
C GLN A 147 24.35 3.97 -13.83
N GLU A 148 24.89 3.28 -12.83
CA GLU A 148 26.11 2.47 -12.95
C GLU A 148 25.92 1.32 -13.95
N ASN A 149 24.77 0.63 -13.91
CA ASN A 149 24.47 -0.43 -14.86
C ASN A 149 24.37 0.09 -16.31
N GLN A 150 23.68 1.21 -16.53
CA GLN A 150 23.57 1.81 -17.87
C GLN A 150 24.93 2.23 -18.43
N THR A 151 25.78 2.82 -17.60
CA THR A 151 27.14 3.20 -18.01
C THR A 151 28.00 1.97 -18.28
N GLY A 152 27.89 0.92 -17.46
CA GLY A 152 28.55 -0.36 -17.68
C GLY A 152 28.17 -1.04 -19.00
N GLU A 153 26.88 -1.11 -19.31
CA GLU A 153 26.37 -1.65 -20.59
C GLU A 153 26.94 -0.88 -21.78
N TYR A 154 26.92 0.45 -21.73
CA TYR A 154 27.48 1.31 -22.78
C TYR A 154 28.98 1.04 -23.01
N PHE A 155 29.78 0.90 -21.94
CA PHE A 155 31.21 0.61 -22.08
C PHE A 155 31.47 -0.80 -22.62
N GLN A 156 30.66 -1.80 -22.23
CA GLN A 156 30.77 -3.15 -22.77
C GLN A 156 30.43 -3.19 -24.26
N GLU A 157 29.38 -2.50 -24.69
CA GLU A 157 29.05 -2.36 -26.12
C GLU A 157 30.21 -1.73 -26.90
N LYS A 158 30.80 -0.65 -26.38
CA LYS A 158 31.95 0.01 -27.01
C LYS A 158 33.19 -0.88 -27.11
N LEU A 159 33.46 -1.71 -26.10
CA LEU A 159 34.57 -2.67 -26.16
C LEU A 159 34.31 -3.77 -27.18
N ASN A 160 33.09 -4.30 -27.24
CA ASN A 160 32.70 -5.30 -28.22
C ASN A 160 32.76 -4.75 -29.66
N GLU A 161 32.43 -3.47 -29.88
CA GLU A 161 32.58 -2.81 -31.19
C GLU A 161 34.05 -2.72 -31.61
N LEU A 162 34.98 -2.53 -30.65
CA LEU A 162 36.42 -2.44 -30.92
C LEU A 162 37.08 -3.80 -31.16
N GLU A 163 36.60 -4.88 -30.53
CA GLU A 163 37.12 -6.23 -30.76
C GLU A 163 36.66 -6.84 -32.09
N ASN A 164 35.56 -6.34 -32.66
CA ASN A 164 35.01 -6.80 -33.94
C ASN A 164 35.49 -5.97 -35.15
N HIS A 165 36.43 -5.05 -34.96
CA HIS A 165 37.00 -4.18 -35.99
C HIS A 165 38.52 -4.35 -36.11
#